data_AF-A0A7S2QVQ1-F1
#
_entry.id   AF-A0A7S2QVQ1-F1
#
_cell.length_a   1.000
_cell.length_b   1.000
_cell.length_c   1.000
_cell.angle_alpha   90.00
_cell.angle_beta   90.00
_cell.angle_gamma   90.00
#
_symmetry.space_group_name_H-M   'P 1'
#
loop_
_entity.id
_entity.type
_entity.pdbx_description
1 polymer ?
#
loop_
_entity_poly.entity_id
_entity_poly.type
_entity_poly.pdbx_seq_one_letter_code
_entity_poly.pdbx_strand_id
1 'polypeptide(L)'
;WYFEYCSRERMAVDREEGNHARLEISNREERVNENVFATVKKMPFPLHKRKFVFRNIWARKSVESVSVACASVDKSIDFGGGLGKLVIGQTKSIFTATNIDAEGDGHGLPRCKIEQFQYLDAG
;
A
#
# COMPACT_ATOMS: atom_id res chain seq x y z
N TRP A 1 7.38 -6.40 13.61
CA TRP A 1 6.29 -5.41 13.58
C TRP A 1 6.53 -4.44 12.44
N TYR A 2 6.23 -4.87 11.20
CA TYR A 2 6.32 -4.04 9.98
C TYR A 2 4.92 -3.79 9.38
N PHE A 3 3.90 -4.43 9.96
CA PHE A 3 2.51 -4.33 9.51
C PHE A 3 1.73 -3.21 10.18
N GLU A 4 2.21 -2.74 11.34
CA GLU A 4 1.88 -1.42 11.89
C GLU A 4 2.88 -0.36 11.42
N TYR A 5 3.42 -0.53 10.21
CA TYR A 5 3.92 0.60 9.43
C TYR A 5 2.74 1.55 9.24
N CYS A 6 2.58 2.44 10.22
CA CYS A 6 1.34 3.10 10.55
C CYS A 6 0.92 3.94 9.33
N SER A 7 -0.39 4.12 9.10
CA SER A 7 -0.86 5.10 8.09
C SER A 7 -0.11 6.44 8.27
N ARG A 8 0.23 6.80 9.52
CA ARG A 8 1.10 7.93 9.89
C ARG A 8 2.51 7.90 9.28
N GLU A 9 3.23 6.78 9.35
CA GLU A 9 4.58 6.66 8.76
C GLU A 9 4.51 6.73 7.24
N ARG A 10 3.52 6.08 6.62
CA ARG A 10 3.25 6.20 5.17
C ARG A 10 2.97 7.64 4.77
N MET A 11 2.18 8.36 5.56
CA MET A 11 1.86 9.77 5.32
C MET A 11 3.10 10.66 5.50
N ALA A 12 3.96 10.36 6.48
CA ALA A 12 5.22 11.06 6.69
C ALA A 12 6.16 10.88 5.50
N VAL A 13 6.40 9.64 5.07
CA VAL A 13 7.23 9.35 3.89
C VAL A 13 6.64 9.96 2.63
N ASP A 14 5.32 9.88 2.43
CA ASP A 14 4.66 10.49 1.28
C ASP A 14 4.91 12.00 1.21
N ARG A 15 4.89 12.67 2.37
CA ARG A 15 5.21 14.10 2.52
C ARG A 15 6.69 14.40 2.30
N GLU A 16 7.58 13.58 2.85
CA GLU A 16 9.05 13.73 2.68
C GLU A 16 9.48 13.58 1.22
N GLU A 17 8.86 12.66 0.49
CA GLU A 17 9.06 12.49 -0.97
C GLU A 17 8.50 13.66 -1.80
N GLY A 18 7.76 14.59 -1.17
CA GLY A 18 7.14 15.72 -1.84
C GLY A 18 5.99 15.29 -2.76
N ASN A 19 5.28 14.21 -2.42
CA ASN A 19 4.05 13.85 -3.10
C ASN A 19 2.94 14.83 -2.76
N HIS A 20 1.94 14.91 -3.64
CA HIS A 20 0.98 16.00 -3.58
C HIS A 20 -0.20 15.71 -2.67
N ALA A 21 -0.60 14.44 -2.59
CA ALA A 21 -1.72 14.03 -1.77
C ALA A 21 -1.67 12.54 -1.47
N ARG A 22 -2.11 12.18 -0.27
CA ARG A 22 -2.46 10.82 0.12
C ARG A 22 -3.64 10.88 1.08
N LEU A 23 -4.68 10.12 0.77
CA LEU A 23 -5.94 10.07 1.51
C LEU A 23 -6.28 8.62 1.82
N GLU A 24 -6.70 8.37 3.05
CA GLU A 24 -7.39 7.15 3.45
C GLU A 24 -8.89 7.43 3.38
N ILE A 25 -9.60 6.65 2.60
CA ILE A 25 -11.03 6.84 2.32
C ILE A 25 -11.78 5.87 3.22
N SER A 26 -12.27 6.37 4.34
CA SER A 26 -13.08 5.58 5.27
C SER A 26 -14.55 5.69 4.90
N ASN A 27 -15.15 4.59 4.42
CA ASN A 27 -16.60 4.47 4.28
C ASN A 27 -17.16 3.59 5.39
N ARG A 28 -18.35 3.93 5.93
CA ARG A 28 -18.99 3.17 7.03
C ARG A 28 -19.31 1.71 6.68
N GLU A 29 -19.34 1.37 5.41
CA GLU A 29 -19.69 0.04 4.89
C GLU A 29 -18.47 -0.83 4.58
N GLU A 30 -17.24 -0.30 4.72
CA GLU A 30 -16.04 -1.10 4.44
C GLU A 30 -15.78 -2.12 5.55
N ARG A 31 -15.32 -3.32 5.14
CA ARG A 31 -14.98 -4.38 6.08
C ARG A 31 -13.77 -3.96 6.90
N VAL A 32 -13.71 -4.41 8.15
CA VAL A 32 -12.62 -4.07 9.09
C VAL A 32 -11.22 -4.44 8.56
N ASN A 33 -11.14 -5.42 7.65
CA ASN A 33 -9.90 -5.87 7.05
C ASN A 33 -9.58 -5.21 5.69
N GLU A 34 -10.34 -4.20 5.28
CA GLU A 34 -10.17 -3.50 4.00
C GLU A 34 -9.96 -2.00 4.24
N ASN A 35 -9.05 -1.39 3.48
CA ASN A 35 -8.83 0.06 3.49
C ASN A 35 -8.64 0.55 2.06
N VAL A 36 -9.32 1.64 1.69
CA VAL A 36 -9.13 2.28 0.39
C VAL A 36 -8.26 3.51 0.52
N PHE A 37 -7.26 3.63 -0.37
CA PHE A 37 -6.35 4.76 -0.42
C PHE A 37 -6.41 5.43 -1.79
N ALA A 38 -6.22 6.74 -1.78
CA ALA A 38 -6.00 7.53 -2.98
C ALA A 38 -4.73 8.36 -2.80
N THR A 39 -3.83 8.31 -3.79
CA THR A 39 -2.54 9.02 -3.71
C THR A 39 -2.19 9.64 -5.04
N VAL A 40 -1.53 10.81 -4.98
CA VAL A 40 -1.00 11.55 -6.12
C VAL A 40 0.50 11.65 -5.96
N LYS A 41 1.21 10.80 -6.71
CA LYS A 41 2.66 10.70 -6.69
C LYS A 41 3.29 11.72 -7.61
N LYS A 42 4.34 12.38 -7.12
CA LYS A 42 5.26 13.18 -7.93
C LYS A 42 6.06 12.21 -8.80
N MET A 43 6.36 12.64 -10.03
CA MET A 43 7.11 11.84 -10.98
C MET A 43 8.34 12.63 -11.45
N PRO A 44 9.42 11.95 -11.85
CA PRO A 44 10.57 12.62 -12.44
C PRO A 44 10.16 13.36 -13.71
N PHE A 45 10.74 14.54 -13.91
CA PHE A 45 10.58 15.30 -15.14
C PHE A 45 11.10 14.48 -16.35
N PRO A 46 10.41 14.44 -17.49
CA PRO A 46 9.30 15.32 -17.91
C PRO A 46 7.89 14.76 -17.62
N LEU A 47 7.77 13.71 -16.82
CA LEU A 47 6.50 13.00 -16.71
C LEU A 47 5.50 13.73 -15.80
N HIS A 48 4.22 13.65 -16.16
CA HIS A 48 3.13 14.18 -15.34
C HIS A 48 2.94 13.39 -14.05
N LYS A 49 2.24 13.98 -13.08
CA LYS A 49 1.90 13.33 -11.80
C LYS A 49 0.98 12.13 -12.05
N ARG A 50 1.08 11.09 -11.21
CA ARG A 50 0.20 9.91 -11.30
C ARG A 50 -0.75 9.86 -10.12
N LYS A 51 -2.01 9.58 -10.40
CA LYS A 51 -2.99 9.23 -9.39
C LYS A 51 -3.18 7.72 -9.33
N PHE A 52 -3.18 7.18 -8.13
CA PHE A 52 -3.53 5.78 -7.86
C PHE A 52 -4.67 5.78 -6.85
N VAL A 53 -5.72 5.01 -7.14
CA VAL A 53 -6.77 4.71 -6.18
C VAL A 53 -6.84 3.20 -6.07
N PHE A 54 -6.61 2.67 -4.86
CA PHE A 54 -6.46 1.24 -4.64
C PHE A 54 -7.00 0.82 -3.28
N ARG A 55 -7.44 -0.43 -3.20
CA ARG A 55 -7.88 -1.07 -1.98
C ARG A 55 -6.80 -2.03 -1.49
N ASN A 56 -6.51 -1.96 -0.20
CA ASN A 56 -5.78 -2.99 0.52
C ASN A 56 -6.78 -3.92 1.21
N ILE A 57 -6.56 -5.22 1.11
CA ILE A 57 -7.33 -6.27 1.80
C ILE A 57 -6.35 -7.09 2.60
N TRP A 58 -6.45 -7.02 3.92
CA TRP A 58 -5.66 -7.84 4.82
C TRP A 58 -6.37 -9.17 5.10
N ALA A 59 -5.60 -10.24 5.13
CA ALA A 59 -6.08 -11.56 5.52
C ALA A 59 -4.98 -12.32 6.26
N ARG A 60 -5.37 -13.05 7.30
CA ARG A 60 -4.51 -14.08 7.90
C ARG A 60 -4.68 -15.37 7.10
N LYS A 61 -3.59 -15.91 6.54
CA LYS A 61 -3.59 -17.15 5.75
C LYS A 61 -3.42 -18.39 6.64
N SER A 62 -2.61 -18.27 7.70
CA SER A 62 -2.41 -19.29 8.73
C SER A 62 -1.97 -18.62 10.04
N VAL A 63 -1.72 -19.38 11.11
CA VAL A 63 -1.18 -18.85 12.37
C VAL A 63 0.13 -18.07 12.13
N GLU A 64 0.98 -18.60 11.25
CA GLU A 64 2.30 -18.03 10.96
C GLU A 64 2.33 -17.06 9.77
N SER A 65 1.21 -16.84 9.08
CA SER A 65 1.20 -16.14 7.79
C SER A 65 0.09 -15.11 7.67
N VAL A 66 0.49 -13.90 7.27
CA VAL A 66 -0.42 -12.80 6.93
C VAL A 66 -0.17 -12.33 5.51
N SER A 67 -1.22 -11.88 4.84
CA SER A 67 -1.16 -11.34 3.48
C SER A 67 -1.94 -10.04 3.36
N VAL A 68 -1.45 -9.16 2.51
CA VAL A 68 -2.13 -7.94 2.09
C VAL A 68 -2.19 -7.95 0.57
N ALA A 69 -3.39 -8.06 0.03
CA ALA A 69 -3.65 -7.82 -1.38
C ALA A 69 -3.88 -6.32 -1.60
N CYS A 70 -3.35 -5.77 -2.69
CA CYS A 70 -3.60 -4.43 -3.17
C CYS A 70 -4.16 -4.53 -4.59
N ALA A 71 -5.25 -3.82 -4.86
CA ALA A 71 -5.81 -3.74 -6.20
C ALA A 71 -6.36 -2.35 -6.48
N SER A 72 -6.11 -1.84 -7.68
CA SER A 72 -6.77 -0.63 -8.15
C SER A 72 -8.28 -0.76 -8.11
N VAL A 73 -8.94 0.33 -7.71
CA VAL A 73 -10.40 0.43 -7.70
C VAL A 73 -10.83 1.63 -8.54
N ASP A 74 -11.93 1.46 -9.26
CA ASP A 74 -12.54 2.54 -10.02
C ASP A 74 -13.39 3.41 -9.08
N LYS A 75 -12.74 4.37 -8.42
CA LYS A 75 -13.39 5.40 -7.60
C LYS A 75 -12.91 6.78 -8.05
N SER A 76 -13.84 7.69 -8.27
CA SER A 76 -13.54 9.11 -8.46
C SER A 76 -13.29 9.77 -7.11
N ILE A 77 -12.14 10.43 -6.97
CA ILE A 77 -11.72 11.11 -5.75
C ILE A 77 -11.41 12.57 -6.07
N ASP A 78 -12.02 13.46 -5.30
CA ASP A 78 -11.68 14.88 -5.32
C ASP A 78 -10.53 15.14 -4.34
N PHE A 79 -9.48 15.78 -4.85
CA PHE A 79 -8.29 16.17 -4.08
C PHE A 79 -8.25 17.67 -3.77
N GLY A 80 -9.34 18.41 -4.03
CA GLY A 80 -9.43 19.85 -3.75
C GLY A 80 -8.82 20.75 -4.84
N GLY A 81 -8.64 20.25 -6.07
CA GLY A 81 -8.11 21.01 -7.20
C GLY A 81 -6.60 21.30 -7.15
N GLY A 82 -6.10 22.16 -8.04
CA GLY A 82 -4.70 22.64 -8.04
C GLY A 82 -3.61 21.64 -8.44
N LEU A 83 -3.97 20.40 -8.83
CA LEU A 83 -2.99 19.35 -9.12
C LEU A 83 -2.47 19.34 -10.57
N GLY A 84 -3.13 20.05 -11.48
CA GLY A 84 -2.80 20.02 -12.91
C GLY A 84 -3.16 18.69 -13.57
N LYS A 85 -2.42 18.29 -14.61
CA LYS A 85 -2.66 17.04 -15.33
C LYS A 85 -2.26 15.83 -14.48
N LEU A 86 -3.21 14.91 -14.32
CA LEU A 86 -3.03 13.63 -13.61
C LEU A 86 -3.17 12.47 -14.59
N VAL A 87 -2.16 11.60 -14.64
CA VAL A 87 -2.22 10.31 -15.33
C VAL A 87 -2.72 9.25 -14.37
N ILE A 88 -3.61 8.37 -14.82
CA ILE A 88 -4.14 7.28 -14.00
C ILE A 88 -3.14 6.13 -14.02
N GLY A 89 -2.66 5.73 -12.86
CA GLY A 89 -1.89 4.52 -12.71
C GLY A 89 -2.75 3.38 -12.14
N GLN A 90 -2.40 2.16 -12.53
CA GLN A 90 -2.99 0.92 -12.04
C GLN A 90 -1.97 0.09 -11.29
N THR A 91 -2.41 -0.60 -10.23
CA THR A 91 -1.57 -1.48 -9.44
C THR A 91 -2.34 -2.72 -9.02
N LYS A 92 -1.64 -3.85 -9.01
CA LYS A 92 -2.08 -5.08 -8.37
C LYS A 92 -0.89 -5.65 -7.64
N SER A 93 -1.01 -5.94 -6.37
CA SER A 93 0.03 -6.66 -5.66
C SER A 93 -0.53 -7.59 -4.60
N ILE A 94 0.25 -8.60 -4.26
CA ILE A 94 0.07 -9.36 -3.04
C ILE A 94 1.39 -9.41 -2.31
N PHE A 95 1.35 -9.04 -1.04
CA PHE A 95 2.46 -9.13 -0.11
C PHE A 95 2.11 -10.17 0.94
N THR A 96 2.99 -11.12 1.18
CA THR A 96 2.81 -12.17 2.19
C THR A 96 4.04 -12.18 3.09
N ALA A 97 3.83 -12.13 4.40
CA ALA A 97 4.87 -12.41 5.37
C ALA A 97 4.53 -13.71 6.10
N THR A 98 5.52 -14.58 6.22
CA THR A 98 5.39 -15.86 6.92
C THR A 98 6.55 -15.99 7.89
N ASN A 99 6.25 -16.24 9.16
CA ASN A 99 7.27 -16.55 10.15
C ASN A 99 7.99 -17.84 9.74
N ILE A 100 9.30 -17.87 9.93
CA ILE A 100 10.09 -19.07 9.74
C ILE A 100 10.61 -19.47 11.11
N ASP A 101 10.32 -20.69 11.53
CA ASP A 101 10.87 -21.23 12.77
C ASP A 101 12.40 -21.10 12.77
N ALA A 102 12.96 -20.84 13.95
CA ALA A 102 14.39 -20.95 14.15
C ALA A 102 14.77 -22.44 14.09
N GLU A 103 15.21 -22.91 12.93
CA GLU A 103 15.93 -24.18 12.85
C GLU A 103 17.23 -24.04 13.66
N GLY A 104 17.34 -24.83 14.73
CA GLY A 104 18.56 -24.94 15.53
C GLY A 104 18.58 -24.12 16.83
N ASP A 105 18.94 -24.83 17.90
CA ASP A 105 19.66 -24.36 19.10
C ASP A 105 19.03 -23.34 20.08
N GLY A 106 17.72 -23.09 20.04
CA GLY A 106 17.00 -22.47 21.17
C GLY A 106 17.39 -21.01 21.50
N HIS A 107 18.30 -20.44 20.70
CA HIS A 107 18.77 -19.04 20.74
C HIS A 107 18.59 -18.33 19.39
N GLY A 108 17.88 -18.94 18.45
CA GLY A 108 17.75 -18.44 17.07
C GLY A 108 17.03 -17.09 16.98
N LEU A 109 17.60 -16.18 16.19
CA LEU A 109 17.00 -14.88 15.89
C LEU A 109 15.62 -15.07 15.22
N PRO A 110 14.60 -14.28 15.58
CA PRO A 110 13.32 -14.30 14.87
C PRO A 110 13.50 -14.02 13.38
N ARG A 111 12.98 -14.92 12.52
CA ARG A 111 13.07 -14.82 11.05
C ARG A 111 11.69 -14.74 10.42
N CYS A 112 11.62 -14.03 9.29
CA CYS A 112 10.39 -13.89 8.52
C CYS A 112 10.73 -13.93 7.02
N LYS A 113 9.98 -14.74 6.27
CA LYS A 113 10.01 -14.75 4.81
C LYS A 113 9.00 -13.73 4.31
N ILE A 114 9.45 -12.85 3.41
CA ILE A 114 8.60 -11.86 2.75
C ILE A 114 8.55 -12.19 1.25
N GLU A 115 7.35 -12.31 0.72
CA GLU A 115 7.08 -12.51 -0.70
C GLU A 115 6.19 -11.38 -1.22
N GLN A 116 6.58 -10.78 -2.33
CA GLN A 116 5.82 -9.72 -2.98
C GLN A 116 5.73 -10.00 -4.47
N PHE A 117 4.49 -10.11 -4.96
CA PHE A 117 4.19 -10.12 -6.38
C PHE A 117 3.51 -8.79 -6.71
N GLN A 118 4.04 -8.05 -7.67
CA GLN A 118 3.52 -6.73 -8.01
C GLN A 118 3.48 -6.52 -9.51
N TYR A 119 2.35 -5.99 -9.95
CA TYR A 119 2.14 -5.35 -11.23
C TYR A 119 1.89 -3.86 -10.99
N LEU A 120 2.56 -3.01 -11.75
CA LEU A 120 2.39 -1.58 -11.73
C LEU A 120 2.37 -1.06 -13.16
N ASP A 121 1.32 -0.31 -13.49
CA ASP A 121 1.21 0.48 -14.71
C ASP A 121 1.07 1.93 -14.28
N ALA A 122 2.02 2.77 -14.66
CA ALA A 122 2.01 4.19 -14.31
C ALA A 122 1.31 5.07 -15.35
N GLY A 123 0.80 4.48 -16.44
CA GLY A 123 0.27 5.21 -17.60
C GLY A 123 1.33 5.93 -18.44
#